data_AF-H2SAD7-F1
#
_entry.id   AF-H2SAD7-F1
#
_cell.length_a   1.000
_cell.length_b   1.000
_cell.length_c   1.000
_cell.angle_alpha   90.00
_cell.angle_beta   90.00
_cell.angle_gamma   90.00
#
_symmetry.space_group_name_H-M   'P 1'
#
loop_
_entity.id
_entity.type
_entity.pdbx_description
1 polymer ?
#
loop_
_entity_poly.entity_id
_entity_poly.type
_entity_poly.pdbx_seq_one_letter_code
_entity_poly.pdbx_strand_id
1 'polypeptide(L)'
;MELTPFFILVFGILGLGPTVNPEKHSLHYIYTATSQPISRQGIHEFTAMGVLDGNVIDYFDSDAQKKVPRQKWMEKELDKSYWEKGTESRKSKQQWFKVNINILKTRYRQNDSDIHILQWMHGCDADIDHGEPTFLHGIDKYSYDGANFLAFNENQEIWDARDDAARETKTRWDKVQVLREYTMAYLQKECVTWLTRFLKYQNENEIPAKPDLYVFITGAKDPTNMVLKCMATGFTPTNTVLQIKLGGRVLTREDGLHSTDILPNGDGTFQKTESVEIPKSDNSDYYCELSHTPSSLRVVKFWDKKAPDNTTTILLAVGIPVVVVILIGGLLILVIKKFCIGKPKDTAVSISGSDKGLLKDKDKDSGSQDSGLSSQSSKSNEEKECEVKLCDPNSCEVDCEAP
;
A
#
# COMPACT_ATOMS: atom_id res chain seq x y z
N MET A 1 19.13 64.28 -46.27
CA MET A 1 18.32 63.16 -46.79
C MET A 1 19.28 62.10 -47.28
N GLU A 2 19.35 60.89 -46.71
CA GLU A 2 18.68 60.36 -45.50
C GLU A 2 19.68 59.47 -44.75
N LEU A 3 19.55 59.39 -43.41
CA LEU A 3 20.28 58.43 -42.58
C LEU A 3 19.27 57.38 -42.10
N THR A 4 19.28 56.21 -42.75
CA THR A 4 18.47 55.06 -42.33
C THR A 4 19.08 54.42 -41.08
N PRO A 5 18.34 54.28 -39.97
CA PRO A 5 18.85 53.62 -38.77
C PRO A 5 18.78 52.09 -38.93
N PHE A 6 19.94 51.43 -38.85
CA PHE A 6 20.00 49.97 -38.71
C PHE A 6 19.54 49.58 -37.29
N PHE A 7 18.28 49.21 -37.14
CA PHE A 7 17.76 48.61 -35.91
C PHE A 7 18.27 47.16 -35.79
N ILE A 8 19.41 46.97 -35.11
CA ILE A 8 19.86 45.62 -34.71
C ILE A 8 18.99 45.17 -33.54
N LEU A 9 17.92 44.45 -33.85
CA LEU A 9 17.10 43.72 -32.89
C LEU A 9 17.91 42.53 -32.35
N VAL A 10 18.64 42.76 -31.25
CA VAL A 10 19.22 41.68 -30.46
C VAL A 10 18.08 40.96 -29.76
N PHE A 11 17.58 39.89 -30.40
CA PHE A 11 16.73 38.91 -29.72
C PHE A 11 17.59 38.20 -28.68
N GLY A 12 17.54 38.70 -27.44
CA GLY A 12 18.05 37.98 -26.29
C GLY A 12 17.27 36.68 -26.15
N ILE A 13 17.90 35.57 -26.53
CA ILE A 13 17.40 34.24 -26.20
C ILE A 13 17.46 34.14 -24.68
N LEU A 14 16.34 34.35 -24.00
CA LEU A 14 16.16 33.78 -22.66
C LEU A 14 16.24 32.27 -22.85
N GLY A 15 17.43 31.73 -22.63
CA GLY A 15 17.58 30.30 -22.44
C GLY A 15 16.68 29.92 -21.28
N LEU A 16 15.70 29.07 -21.57
CA LEU A 16 15.09 28.24 -20.54
C LEU A 16 16.24 27.42 -19.94
N GLY A 17 16.81 27.93 -18.85
CA GLY A 17 17.66 27.13 -17.99
C GLY A 17 16.87 25.89 -17.57
N PRO A 18 17.53 24.76 -17.29
CA PRO A 18 16.83 23.60 -16.75
C PRO A 18 16.03 24.07 -15.53
N THR A 19 14.72 23.87 -15.57
CA THR A 19 13.87 24.08 -14.39
C THR A 19 14.33 23.07 -13.36
N VAL A 20 15.15 23.52 -12.41
CA VAL A 20 15.59 22.71 -11.28
C VAL A 20 14.34 22.35 -10.51
N ASN A 21 13.92 21.10 -10.62
CA ASN A 21 12.83 20.59 -9.82
C ASN A 21 13.40 20.38 -8.40
N PRO A 22 12.76 20.91 -7.36
CA PRO A 22 13.20 20.69 -5.98
C PRO A 22 13.24 19.19 -5.66
N GLU A 23 14.33 18.72 -5.05
CA GLU A 23 14.48 17.31 -4.68
C GLU A 23 13.82 17.09 -3.32
N LYS A 24 12.50 16.93 -3.39
CA LYS A 24 11.63 16.73 -2.21
C LYS A 24 11.70 15.28 -1.75
N HIS A 25 12.10 15.11 -0.51
CA HIS A 25 12.17 13.83 0.18
C HIS A 25 11.32 13.82 1.46
N SER A 26 11.03 12.62 1.94
CA SER A 26 10.12 12.37 3.07
C SER A 26 10.63 11.22 3.96
N LEU A 27 10.60 11.42 5.27
CA LEU A 27 10.81 10.36 6.26
C LEU A 27 9.62 10.29 7.20
N HIS A 28 8.84 9.21 7.12
CA HIS A 28 7.64 8.98 7.90
C HIS A 28 7.71 7.68 8.69
N TYR A 29 7.37 7.73 9.98
CA TYR A 29 7.12 6.56 10.81
C TYR A 29 5.61 6.37 10.95
N ILE A 30 5.14 5.17 10.62
CA ILE A 30 3.74 4.78 10.71
C ILE A 30 3.61 3.70 11.77
N TYR A 31 2.71 3.93 12.71
CA TYR A 31 2.33 3.01 13.77
C TYR A 31 0.83 2.69 13.63
N THR A 32 0.45 1.44 13.88
CA THR A 32 -0.95 1.01 13.85
C THR A 32 -1.15 -0.09 14.88
N ALA A 33 -2.19 0.03 15.70
CA ALA A 33 -2.55 -0.95 16.71
C ALA A 33 -4.06 -1.23 16.73
N THR A 34 -4.43 -2.45 17.10
CA THR A 34 -5.83 -2.89 17.24
C THR A 34 -6.21 -3.06 18.72
N SER A 35 -7.50 -2.90 19.05
CA SER A 35 -8.00 -3.10 20.42
C SER A 35 -7.89 -4.54 20.94
N GLN A 36 -7.86 -5.50 20.01
CA GLN A 36 -7.83 -6.93 20.27
C GLN A 36 -7.19 -7.66 19.07
N PRO A 37 -6.67 -8.89 19.26
CA PRO A 37 -6.03 -9.64 18.18
C PRO A 37 -7.02 -10.00 17.07
N ILE A 38 -6.58 -9.82 15.83
CA ILE A 38 -7.33 -10.20 14.63
C ILE A 38 -6.82 -11.57 14.17
N SER A 39 -7.66 -12.61 14.23
CA SER A 39 -7.29 -13.98 13.83
C SER A 39 -7.17 -14.16 12.30
N ARG A 40 -6.28 -13.40 11.66
CA ARG A 40 -6.01 -13.43 10.23
C ARG A 40 -4.52 -13.33 9.96
N GLN A 41 -3.98 -14.26 9.18
CA GLN A 41 -2.55 -14.32 8.85
C GLN A 41 -2.05 -13.00 8.24
N GLY A 42 -0.93 -12.49 8.75
CA GLY A 42 -0.32 -11.23 8.31
C GLY A 42 -0.94 -9.97 8.90
N ILE A 43 -1.89 -10.09 9.84
CA ILE A 43 -2.41 -8.98 10.64
C ILE A 43 -1.95 -9.16 12.08
N HIS A 44 -1.24 -8.16 12.60
CA HIS A 44 -0.63 -8.15 13.92
C HIS A 44 -1.35 -7.14 14.82
N GLU A 45 -1.35 -7.34 16.15
CA GLU A 45 -1.98 -6.42 17.12
C GLU A 45 -1.34 -5.03 17.09
N PHE A 46 -0.05 -4.98 16.79
CA PHE A 46 0.72 -3.74 16.66
C PHE A 46 1.72 -3.90 15.52
N THR A 47 1.82 -2.87 14.69
CA THR A 47 2.87 -2.74 13.67
C THR A 47 3.47 -1.35 13.72
N ALA A 48 4.75 -1.26 13.39
CA ALA A 48 5.45 0.01 13.26
C ALA A 48 6.52 -0.07 12.16
N MET A 49 6.56 0.93 11.28
CA MET A 49 7.47 0.94 10.13
C MET A 49 8.01 2.35 9.85
N GLY A 50 9.28 2.42 9.47
CA GLY A 50 9.89 3.61 8.87
C GLY A 50 9.74 3.57 7.36
N VAL A 51 9.40 4.71 6.74
CA VAL A 51 9.14 4.89 5.31
C VAL A 51 9.95 6.08 4.82
N LEU A 52 10.82 5.86 3.83
CA LEU A 52 11.69 6.85 3.18
C LEU A 52 11.28 6.96 1.71
N ASP A 53 10.76 8.10 1.28
CA ASP A 53 10.26 8.32 -0.10
C ASP A 53 9.29 7.25 -0.59
N GLY A 54 8.37 6.84 0.29
CA GLY A 54 7.39 5.76 0.06
C GLY A 54 7.94 4.34 0.25
N ASN A 55 9.24 4.18 0.44
CA ASN A 55 9.92 2.89 0.57
C ASN A 55 10.03 2.48 2.04
N VAL A 56 9.57 1.29 2.41
CA VAL A 56 9.74 0.80 3.79
C VAL A 56 11.22 0.51 4.06
N ILE A 57 11.79 1.14 5.10
CA ILE A 57 13.20 1.02 5.52
C ILE A 57 13.39 0.16 6.77
N ASP A 58 12.43 0.19 7.69
CA ASP A 58 12.40 -0.67 8.88
C ASP A 58 10.98 -1.18 9.17
N TYR A 59 10.89 -2.26 9.94
CA TYR A 59 9.63 -2.87 10.34
C TYR A 59 9.70 -3.48 11.74
N PHE A 60 8.57 -3.51 12.44
CA PHE A 60 8.32 -4.16 13.71
C PHE A 60 6.87 -4.64 13.74
N ASP A 61 6.63 -5.81 14.32
CA ASP A 61 5.30 -6.36 14.60
C ASP A 61 5.21 -6.94 16.01
N SER A 62 3.98 -7.14 16.50
CA SER A 62 3.68 -7.66 17.84
C SER A 62 4.15 -9.08 18.12
N ASP A 63 4.45 -9.87 17.08
CA ASP A 63 4.65 -11.32 17.21
C ASP A 63 6.15 -11.64 17.24
N ALA A 64 6.94 -10.99 16.38
CA ALA A 64 8.39 -11.05 16.37
C ALA A 64 9.03 -10.10 17.40
N GLN A 65 8.33 -9.02 17.79
CA GLN A 65 8.75 -8.00 18.76
C GLN A 65 10.18 -7.47 18.57
N LYS A 66 10.62 -7.34 17.31
CA LYS A 66 11.97 -6.93 16.94
C LYS A 66 11.94 -5.94 15.78
N LYS A 67 12.68 -4.84 15.91
CA LYS A 67 12.89 -3.90 14.80
C LYS A 67 13.88 -4.52 13.82
N VAL A 68 13.49 -4.70 12.57
CA VAL A 68 14.30 -5.32 11.51
C VAL A 68 14.47 -4.39 10.30
N PRO A 69 15.62 -4.43 9.60
CA PRO A 69 15.81 -3.72 8.34
C PRO A 69 14.88 -4.28 7.26
N ARG A 70 14.41 -3.40 6.37
CA ARG A 70 13.76 -3.76 5.11
C ARG A 70 14.59 -3.41 3.87
N GLN A 71 15.66 -2.62 4.04
CA GLN A 71 16.64 -2.31 3.00
C GLN A 71 18.04 -2.84 3.35
N LYS A 72 18.78 -3.32 2.36
CA LYS A 72 20.13 -3.90 2.56
C LYS A 72 21.13 -2.88 3.10
N TRP A 73 21.02 -1.62 2.70
CA TRP A 73 21.90 -0.54 3.18
C TRP A 73 21.68 -0.22 4.66
N MET A 74 20.45 -0.36 5.18
CA MET A 74 20.16 -0.18 6.62
C MET A 74 20.94 -1.20 7.47
N GLU A 75 21.01 -2.47 7.05
CA GLU A 75 21.75 -3.52 7.75
C GLU A 75 23.27 -3.29 7.74
N LYS A 76 23.79 -2.67 6.67
CA LYS A 76 25.22 -2.37 6.50
C LYS A 76 25.68 -1.15 7.28
N GLU A 77 24.91 -0.07 7.26
CA GLU A 77 25.33 1.25 7.76
C GLU A 77 24.90 1.56 9.20
N LEU A 78 23.96 0.80 9.78
CA LEU A 78 23.43 1.05 11.12
C LEU A 78 23.89 -0.01 12.13
N ASP A 79 24.46 0.44 13.23
CA ASP A 79 25.02 -0.42 14.26
C ASP A 79 23.95 -1.20 15.07
N LYS A 80 24.43 -2.19 15.84
CA LYS A 80 23.59 -3.04 16.69
C LYS A 80 22.80 -2.24 17.75
N SER A 81 23.37 -1.14 18.26
CA SER A 81 22.74 -0.28 19.26
C SER A 81 21.53 0.47 18.69
N TYR A 82 21.58 0.92 17.43
CA TYR A 82 20.42 1.48 16.73
C TYR A 82 19.24 0.50 16.68
N TRP A 83 19.51 -0.76 16.34
CA TRP A 83 18.47 -1.80 16.25
C TRP A 83 17.93 -2.23 17.62
N GLU A 84 18.78 -2.30 18.64
CA GLU A 84 18.39 -2.65 20.02
C GLU A 84 17.57 -1.53 20.67
N LYS A 85 18.06 -0.28 20.66
CA LYS A 85 17.31 0.88 21.16
C LYS A 85 16.01 1.09 20.40
N GLY A 86 16.04 0.93 19.08
CA GLY A 86 14.85 0.99 18.24
C GLY A 86 13.83 -0.10 18.60
N THR A 87 14.26 -1.31 18.90
CA THR A 87 13.38 -2.41 19.32
C THR A 87 12.67 -2.10 20.64
N GLU A 88 13.40 -1.63 21.66
CA GLU A 88 12.79 -1.27 22.95
C GLU A 88 11.85 -0.04 22.84
N SER A 89 12.19 0.96 22.01
CA SER A 89 11.27 2.07 21.67
C SER A 89 9.95 1.55 21.06
N ARG A 90 10.01 0.62 20.10
CA ARG A 90 8.81 0.05 19.48
C ARG A 90 7.98 -0.80 20.47
N LYS A 91 8.61 -1.54 21.39
CA LYS A 91 7.91 -2.27 22.47
C LYS A 91 7.22 -1.33 23.47
N SER A 92 7.88 -0.24 23.87
CA SER A 92 7.29 0.79 24.72
C SER A 92 6.05 1.40 24.04
N LYS A 93 6.18 1.78 22.76
CA LYS A 93 5.05 2.26 21.95
C LYS A 93 3.93 1.22 21.84
N GLN A 94 4.20 -0.08 21.68
CA GLN A 94 3.18 -1.14 21.70
C GLN A 94 2.32 -1.10 22.98
N GLN A 95 2.93 -0.91 24.16
CA GLN A 95 2.18 -0.79 25.43
C GLN A 95 1.41 0.53 25.52
N TRP A 96 2.02 1.65 25.09
CA TRP A 96 1.35 2.95 25.03
C TRP A 96 0.07 2.91 24.19
N PHE A 97 0.12 2.28 23.00
CA PHE A 97 -1.05 2.11 22.13
C PHE A 97 -2.14 1.27 22.79
N LYS A 98 -1.77 0.17 23.45
CA LYS A 98 -2.71 -0.71 24.18
C LYS A 98 -3.46 0.03 25.28
N VAL A 99 -2.78 0.91 26.02
CA VAL A 99 -3.41 1.76 27.05
C VAL A 99 -4.32 2.82 26.40
N ASN A 100 -3.83 3.52 25.38
CA ASN A 100 -4.57 4.63 24.76
C ASN A 100 -5.82 4.17 24.00
N ILE A 101 -5.81 3.00 23.36
CA ILE A 101 -7.04 2.47 22.71
C ILE A 101 -8.15 2.24 23.74
N ASN A 102 -7.84 1.71 24.93
CA ASN A 102 -8.86 1.50 25.96
C ASN A 102 -9.42 2.82 26.50
N ILE A 103 -8.57 3.84 26.66
CA ILE A 103 -8.99 5.20 27.01
C ILE A 103 -9.95 5.77 25.94
N LEU A 104 -9.60 5.63 24.65
CA LEU A 104 -10.45 6.11 23.55
C LEU A 104 -11.79 5.38 23.50
N LYS A 105 -11.80 4.05 23.66
CA LYS A 105 -13.05 3.26 23.74
C LYS A 105 -13.98 3.77 24.85
N THR A 106 -13.44 4.05 26.04
CA THR A 106 -14.21 4.66 27.15
C THR A 106 -14.76 6.04 26.78
N ARG A 107 -13.93 6.94 26.21
CA ARG A 107 -14.36 8.30 25.82
C ARG A 107 -15.44 8.29 24.74
N TYR A 108 -15.33 7.41 23.74
CA TYR A 108 -16.35 7.22 22.70
C TYR A 108 -17.53 6.32 23.14
N ARG A 109 -17.51 5.76 24.36
CA ARG A 109 -18.51 4.83 24.91
C ARG A 109 -18.73 3.59 24.03
N GLN A 110 -17.64 3.11 23.44
CA GLN A 110 -17.60 1.91 22.60
C GLN A 110 -17.55 0.63 23.45
N ASN A 111 -17.90 -0.49 22.84
CA ASN A 111 -17.96 -1.80 23.49
C ASN A 111 -16.65 -2.60 23.29
N ASP A 112 -16.57 -3.78 23.90
CA ASP A 112 -15.42 -4.70 23.73
C ASP A 112 -15.59 -5.72 22.58
N SER A 113 -16.78 -5.84 21.98
CA SER A 113 -17.00 -6.76 20.85
C SER A 113 -16.43 -6.26 19.53
N ASP A 114 -16.39 -4.94 19.32
CA ASP A 114 -15.89 -4.31 18.11
C ASP A 114 -14.36 -4.13 18.13
N ILE A 115 -13.75 -4.26 16.94
CA ILE A 115 -12.31 -4.01 16.76
C ILE A 115 -12.11 -2.52 16.47
N HIS A 116 -11.36 -1.86 17.34
CA HIS A 116 -10.97 -0.46 17.18
C HIS A 116 -9.51 -0.35 16.74
N ILE A 117 -9.18 0.69 16.00
CA ILE A 117 -7.85 0.88 15.43
C ILE A 117 -7.35 2.28 15.76
N LEU A 118 -6.20 2.37 16.41
CA LEU A 118 -5.46 3.62 16.60
C LEU A 118 -4.23 3.62 15.70
N GLN A 119 -4.03 4.70 14.97
CA GLN A 119 -2.90 4.91 14.07
C GLN A 119 -2.19 6.21 14.41
N TRP A 120 -0.87 6.23 14.22
CA TRP A 120 -0.05 7.43 14.36
C TRP A 120 0.92 7.49 13.18
N MET A 121 0.94 8.64 12.49
CA MET A 121 1.92 8.97 11.47
C MET A 121 2.75 10.14 11.97
N HIS A 122 4.07 9.99 11.97
CA HIS A 122 5.00 10.96 12.54
C HIS A 122 6.27 11.09 11.69
N GLY A 123 6.69 12.31 11.31
CA GLY A 123 7.86 12.50 10.45
C GLY A 123 7.89 13.85 9.74
N CYS A 124 8.67 13.96 8.68
CA CYS A 124 8.97 15.23 8.02
C CYS A 124 9.18 15.08 6.52
N ASP A 125 8.82 16.15 5.80
CA ASP A 125 9.21 16.41 4.41
C ASP A 125 10.31 17.49 4.38
N ALA A 126 11.30 17.32 3.52
CA ALA A 126 12.38 18.28 3.29
C ALA A 126 12.74 18.40 1.80
N ASP A 127 13.21 19.56 1.40
CA ASP A 127 13.88 19.80 0.11
C ASP A 127 15.39 19.65 0.34
N ILE A 128 16.09 18.86 -0.46
CA ILE A 128 17.55 18.66 -0.32
C ILE A 128 18.25 19.15 -1.59
N ASP A 129 17.95 20.40 -1.97
CA ASP A 129 18.66 21.07 -3.04
C ASP A 129 20.15 21.26 -2.68
N HIS A 130 21.02 20.91 -3.63
CA HIS A 130 22.48 20.97 -3.52
C HIS A 130 23.11 20.34 -2.25
N GLY A 131 22.38 19.50 -1.52
CA GLY A 131 22.85 18.80 -0.31
C GLY A 131 22.57 19.51 1.03
N GLU A 132 21.95 20.69 1.03
CA GLU A 132 21.56 21.42 2.25
C GLU A 132 20.06 21.24 2.53
N PRO A 133 19.67 20.49 3.59
CA PRO A 133 18.28 20.12 3.79
C PRO A 133 17.44 21.27 4.36
N THR A 134 16.42 21.69 3.61
CA THR A 134 15.43 22.69 4.00
C THR A 134 14.13 21.98 4.43
N PHE A 135 13.75 22.13 5.70
CA PHE A 135 12.47 21.62 6.21
C PHE A 135 11.27 22.22 5.46
N LEU A 136 10.32 21.37 5.04
CA LEU A 136 9.12 21.78 4.32
C LEU A 136 7.84 21.64 5.17
N HIS A 137 7.66 20.49 5.83
CA HIS A 137 6.45 20.17 6.60
C HIS A 137 6.73 19.09 7.64
N GLY A 138 6.13 19.22 8.83
CA GLY A 138 6.12 18.22 9.89
C GLY A 138 4.77 17.52 9.99
N ILE A 139 4.79 16.19 10.05
CA ILE A 139 3.61 15.36 10.28
C ILE A 139 3.67 14.82 11.71
N ASP A 140 2.64 15.10 12.51
CA ASP A 140 2.32 14.38 13.74
C ASP A 140 0.80 14.22 13.82
N LYS A 141 0.27 13.08 13.35
CA LYS A 141 -1.16 12.88 13.10
C LYS A 141 -1.62 11.53 13.65
N TYR A 142 -2.67 11.58 14.47
CA TYR A 142 -3.35 10.43 15.04
C TYR A 142 -4.71 10.25 14.36
N SER A 143 -5.05 8.99 14.07
CA SER A 143 -6.34 8.59 13.52
C SER A 143 -6.93 7.44 14.33
N TYR A 144 -8.24 7.48 14.55
CA TYR A 144 -8.99 6.47 15.29
C TYR A 144 -10.15 5.95 14.42
N ASP A 145 -10.29 4.63 14.35
CA ASP A 145 -11.25 3.91 13.51
C ASP A 145 -11.24 4.40 12.05
N GLY A 146 -10.04 4.64 11.51
CA GLY A 146 -9.80 5.06 10.12
C GLY A 146 -10.09 6.53 9.81
N ALA A 147 -10.43 7.34 10.81
CA ALA A 147 -10.72 8.76 10.64
C ALA A 147 -9.82 9.63 11.54
N ASN A 148 -9.52 10.86 11.09
CA ASN A 148 -8.65 11.79 11.83
C ASN A 148 -9.10 11.93 13.30
N PHE A 149 -8.16 12.10 14.21
CA PHE A 149 -8.44 12.29 15.64
C PHE A 149 -7.77 13.58 16.15
N LEU A 150 -6.44 13.63 16.05
CA LEU A 150 -5.61 14.72 16.57
C LEU A 150 -4.44 14.98 15.60
N ALA A 151 -4.07 16.23 15.34
CA ALA A 151 -2.96 16.58 14.44
C ALA A 151 -2.16 17.78 14.96
N PHE A 152 -0.83 17.71 15.03
CA PHE A 152 -0.02 18.87 15.41
C PHE A 152 -0.04 19.95 14.32
N ASN A 153 -0.23 21.20 14.73
CA ASN A 153 -0.19 22.36 13.87
C ASN A 153 1.12 23.11 14.11
N GLU A 154 2.11 22.86 13.27
CA GLU A 154 3.46 23.43 13.35
C GLU A 154 3.50 24.97 13.33
N ASN A 155 2.48 25.62 12.75
CA ASN A 155 2.40 27.09 12.69
C ASN A 155 1.88 27.73 13.98
N GLN A 156 1.19 26.94 14.82
CA GLN A 156 0.59 27.39 16.07
C GLN A 156 1.17 26.70 17.31
N GLU A 157 2.03 25.68 17.13
CA GLU A 157 2.65 24.84 18.16
C GLU A 157 1.64 24.18 19.12
N ILE A 158 0.46 23.80 18.61
CA ILE A 158 -0.66 23.18 19.33
C ILE A 158 -1.29 22.06 18.49
N TRP A 159 -2.07 21.16 19.09
CA TRP A 159 -2.77 20.11 18.33
C TRP A 159 -4.18 20.52 17.90
N ASP A 160 -4.53 20.37 16.63
CA ASP A 160 -5.90 20.44 16.16
C ASP A 160 -6.66 19.15 16.49
N ALA A 161 -7.83 19.29 17.11
CA ALA A 161 -8.70 18.20 17.55
C ALA A 161 -9.98 18.16 16.71
N ARG A 162 -10.34 16.98 16.19
CA ARG A 162 -11.53 16.82 15.35
C ARG A 162 -12.84 16.96 16.13
N ASP A 163 -12.92 16.34 17.30
CA ASP A 163 -14.16 16.16 18.05
C ASP A 163 -13.95 16.33 19.57
N ASP A 164 -15.01 16.09 20.35
CA ASP A 164 -15.01 16.28 21.79
C ASP A 164 -14.05 15.31 22.53
N ALA A 165 -13.91 14.07 22.05
CA ALA A 165 -13.01 13.07 22.64
C ALA A 165 -11.53 13.40 22.37
N ALA A 166 -11.24 13.96 21.19
CA ALA A 166 -9.94 14.52 20.85
C ALA A 166 -9.62 15.82 21.62
N ARG A 167 -10.62 16.67 21.86
CA ARG A 167 -10.45 17.96 22.55
C ARG A 167 -9.94 17.80 23.97
N GLU A 168 -10.28 16.71 24.65
CA GLU A 168 -9.72 16.39 25.96
C GLU A 168 -8.20 16.18 25.89
N THR A 169 -7.72 15.36 24.94
CA THR A 169 -6.27 15.16 24.73
C THR A 169 -5.57 16.47 24.38
N LYS A 170 -6.10 17.23 23.40
CA LYS A 170 -5.61 18.57 23.04
C LYS A 170 -5.46 19.47 24.27
N THR A 171 -6.51 19.58 25.08
CA THR A 171 -6.54 20.47 26.26
C THR A 171 -5.50 20.11 27.32
N ARG A 172 -5.09 18.85 27.39
CA ARG A 172 -4.00 18.39 28.25
C ARG A 172 -2.64 18.65 27.60
N TRP A 173 -2.45 18.22 26.36
CA TRP A 173 -1.17 18.30 25.63
C TRP A 173 -0.73 19.74 25.34
N ASP A 174 -1.65 20.62 24.93
CA ASP A 174 -1.36 22.05 24.69
C ASP A 174 -0.83 22.78 25.95
N LYS A 175 -1.13 22.27 27.15
CA LYS A 175 -0.62 22.83 28.42
C LYS A 175 0.79 22.36 28.77
N VAL A 176 1.27 21.26 28.17
CA VAL A 176 2.61 20.73 28.41
C VAL A 176 3.59 21.38 27.43
N GLN A 177 4.20 22.50 27.85
CA GLN A 177 5.13 23.26 27.01
C GLN A 177 6.27 22.38 26.45
N VAL A 178 6.88 21.56 27.30
CA VAL A 178 8.00 20.68 26.93
C VAL A 178 7.60 19.71 25.82
N LEU A 179 6.36 19.23 25.79
CA LEU A 179 5.87 18.34 24.73
C LEU A 179 5.79 19.06 23.38
N ARG A 180 5.27 20.30 23.36
CA ARG A 180 5.16 21.12 22.14
C ARG A 180 6.54 21.45 21.57
N GLU A 181 7.45 21.91 22.44
CA GLU A 181 8.83 22.20 22.09
C GLU A 181 9.56 20.96 21.57
N TYR A 182 9.39 19.81 22.22
CA TYR A 182 9.97 18.54 21.80
C TYR A 182 9.43 18.07 20.44
N THR A 183 8.11 18.06 20.25
CA THR A 183 7.48 17.69 18.98
C THR A 183 7.98 18.58 17.85
N MET A 184 8.05 19.91 18.06
CA MET A 184 8.56 20.83 17.04
C MET A 184 10.05 20.60 16.75
N ALA A 185 10.87 20.43 17.79
CA ALA A 185 12.31 20.17 17.65
C ALA A 185 12.61 18.86 16.90
N TYR A 186 11.85 17.79 17.18
CA TYR A 186 11.98 16.54 16.45
C TYR A 186 11.66 16.73 14.96
N LEU A 187 10.50 17.30 14.65
CA LEU A 187 10.00 17.45 13.28
C LEU A 187 10.94 18.30 12.41
N GLN A 188 11.39 19.44 12.92
CA GLN A 188 12.26 20.37 12.17
C GLN A 188 13.73 19.94 12.11
N LYS A 189 14.26 19.23 13.11
CA LYS A 189 15.71 19.00 13.24
C LYS A 189 16.09 17.53 13.22
N GLU A 190 15.58 16.74 14.16
CA GLU A 190 16.01 15.35 14.31
C GLU A 190 15.53 14.49 13.13
N CYS A 191 14.28 14.64 12.73
CA CYS A 191 13.73 13.96 11.56
C CYS A 191 14.51 14.32 10.29
N VAL A 192 14.73 15.61 10.03
CA VAL A 192 15.48 16.10 8.85
C VAL A 192 16.93 15.59 8.86
N THR A 193 17.56 15.52 10.04
CA THR A 193 18.91 14.94 10.21
C THR A 193 18.93 13.44 9.87
N TRP A 194 17.93 12.68 10.31
CA TRP A 194 17.81 11.24 9.99
C TRP A 194 17.45 11.00 8.52
N LEU A 195 16.55 11.79 7.94
CA LEU A 195 16.19 11.78 6.52
C LEU A 195 17.43 11.97 5.64
N THR A 196 18.19 13.04 5.87
CA THR A 196 19.43 13.35 5.13
C THR A 196 20.47 12.22 5.29
N ARG A 197 20.61 11.66 6.49
CA ARG A 197 21.52 10.54 6.76
C ARG A 197 21.12 9.27 6.01
N PHE A 198 19.83 8.93 6.00
CA PHE A 198 19.33 7.73 5.32
C PHE A 198 19.44 7.84 3.81
N LEU A 199 19.12 9.01 3.23
CA LEU A 199 19.32 9.25 1.79
C LEU A 199 20.78 9.14 1.39
N LYS A 200 21.71 9.66 2.22
CA LYS A 200 23.14 9.44 2.01
C LYS A 200 23.49 7.94 1.98
N TYR A 201 23.09 7.19 3.01
CA TYR A 201 23.36 5.75 3.09
C TYR A 201 22.75 4.97 1.93
N GLN A 202 21.54 5.34 1.50
CA GLN A 202 20.88 4.77 0.33
C GLN A 202 21.68 5.07 -0.96
N ASN A 203 22.01 6.33 -1.22
CA ASN A 203 22.74 6.75 -2.43
C ASN A 203 24.16 6.16 -2.50
N GLU A 204 24.82 5.93 -1.37
CA GLU A 204 26.17 5.32 -1.32
C GLU A 204 26.16 3.79 -1.48
N ASN A 205 25.02 3.11 -1.35
CA ASN A 205 24.96 1.64 -1.24
C ASN A 205 23.89 0.94 -2.09
N GLU A 206 22.84 1.63 -2.52
CA GLU A 206 21.80 1.03 -3.35
C GLU A 206 22.33 0.80 -4.77
N ILE A 207 22.18 -0.42 -5.27
CA ILE A 207 22.53 -0.79 -6.64
C ILE A 207 21.26 -0.62 -7.48
N PRO A 208 21.20 0.34 -8.42
CA PRO A 208 19.97 0.61 -9.15
C PRO A 208 19.51 -0.59 -9.99
N ALA A 209 18.27 -1.05 -9.78
CA ALA A 209 17.67 -2.07 -10.63
C ALA A 209 17.24 -1.44 -11.96
N LYS A 210 17.57 -2.12 -13.07
CA LYS A 210 17.26 -1.64 -14.42
C LYS A 210 15.84 -2.08 -14.80
N PRO A 211 14.93 -1.16 -15.13
CA PRO A 211 13.57 -1.54 -15.51
C PRO A 211 13.50 -2.18 -16.89
N ASP A 212 12.55 -3.12 -17.01
CA ASP A 212 12.01 -3.57 -18.27
C ASP A 212 10.89 -2.64 -18.75
N LEU A 213 10.88 -2.36 -20.06
CA LEU A 213 9.81 -1.63 -20.74
C LEU A 213 8.97 -2.59 -21.58
N TYR A 214 7.65 -2.61 -21.38
CA TYR A 214 6.70 -3.36 -22.18
C TYR A 214 5.75 -2.41 -22.93
N VAL A 215 5.41 -2.78 -24.16
CA VAL A 215 4.47 -2.05 -25.03
C VAL A 215 3.45 -3.06 -25.53
N PHE A 216 2.17 -2.85 -25.25
CA PHE A 216 1.11 -3.81 -25.58
C PHE A 216 -0.24 -3.13 -25.76
N ILE A 217 -1.15 -3.81 -26.45
CA ILE A 217 -2.53 -3.35 -26.67
C ILE A 217 -3.49 -4.16 -25.79
N THR A 218 -4.51 -3.49 -25.27
CA THR A 218 -5.68 -4.12 -24.62
C THR A 218 -6.98 -3.64 -25.27
N GLY A 219 -8.07 -4.40 -25.12
CA GLY A 219 -9.38 -3.99 -25.64
C GLY A 219 -9.91 -2.74 -24.93
N ALA A 220 -10.42 -1.77 -25.70
CA ALA A 220 -11.15 -0.63 -25.17
C ALA A 220 -12.61 -1.00 -24.84
N LYS A 221 -13.34 -0.07 -24.21
CA LYS A 221 -14.81 -0.20 -24.03
C LYS A 221 -15.55 -0.06 -25.36
N ASP A 222 -15.08 0.83 -26.23
CA ASP A 222 -15.58 0.96 -27.60
C ASP A 222 -14.93 -0.13 -28.49
N PRO A 223 -15.70 -0.98 -29.19
CA PRO A 223 -15.15 -2.01 -30.07
C PRO A 223 -14.42 -1.46 -31.30
N THR A 224 -14.55 -0.17 -31.64
CA THR A 224 -13.75 0.48 -32.70
C THR A 224 -12.37 0.93 -32.22
N ASN A 225 -12.15 1.00 -30.91
CA ASN A 225 -10.92 1.47 -30.29
C ASN A 225 -10.12 0.36 -29.61
N MET A 226 -8.92 0.70 -29.19
CA MET A 226 -8.02 -0.14 -28.41
C MET A 226 -7.17 0.74 -27.48
N VAL A 227 -6.72 0.19 -26.35
CA VAL A 227 -5.89 0.94 -25.39
C VAL A 227 -4.44 0.50 -25.55
N LEU A 228 -3.60 1.41 -26.05
CA LEU A 228 -2.15 1.27 -26.04
C LEU A 228 -1.64 1.48 -24.62
N LYS A 229 -0.78 0.56 -24.14
CA LYS A 229 -0.17 0.60 -22.82
C LYS A 229 1.35 0.51 -22.91
N CYS A 230 2.01 1.42 -22.21
CA CYS A 230 3.43 1.39 -21.91
C CYS A 230 3.58 1.06 -20.43
N MET A 231 4.32 0.00 -20.09
CA MET A 231 4.55 -0.38 -18.69
C MET A 231 6.05 -0.50 -18.43
N ALA A 232 6.55 0.27 -17.47
CA ALA A 232 7.87 0.10 -16.88
C ALA A 232 7.74 -0.70 -15.58
N THR A 233 8.62 -1.67 -15.35
CA THR A 233 8.66 -2.46 -14.09
C THR A 233 10.07 -2.93 -13.78
N GLY A 234 10.36 -3.20 -12.50
CA GLY A 234 11.68 -3.68 -12.08
C GLY A 234 12.71 -2.58 -11.82
N PHE A 235 12.27 -1.32 -11.68
CA PHE A 235 13.17 -0.21 -11.29
C PHE A 235 13.28 -0.06 -9.78
N THR A 236 14.45 0.36 -9.32
CA THR A 236 14.68 1.08 -8.05
C THR A 236 15.96 1.92 -8.20
N PRO A 237 16.08 3.12 -7.60
CA PRO A 237 15.05 3.92 -6.94
C PRO A 237 13.85 4.32 -7.82
N THR A 238 12.89 5.05 -7.26
CA THR A 238 11.63 5.45 -7.93
C THR A 238 11.79 6.54 -9.00
N ASN A 239 12.97 7.16 -9.15
CA ASN A 239 13.25 8.26 -10.09
C ASN A 239 13.28 7.78 -11.56
N THR A 240 12.08 7.55 -12.10
CA THR A 240 11.82 6.99 -13.44
C THR A 240 10.81 7.85 -14.20
N VAL A 241 11.18 8.24 -15.42
CA VAL A 241 10.30 8.95 -16.36
C VAL A 241 9.88 7.97 -17.47
N LEU A 242 8.59 7.67 -17.53
CA LEU A 242 7.94 6.94 -18.62
C LEU A 242 7.06 7.92 -19.40
N GLN A 243 7.11 7.88 -20.73
CA GLN A 243 6.35 8.75 -21.62
C GLN A 243 5.83 7.99 -22.85
N ILE A 244 4.56 8.18 -23.20
CA ILE A 244 4.05 7.86 -24.55
C ILE A 244 4.32 9.04 -25.49
N LYS A 245 4.84 8.76 -26.69
CA LYS A 245 5.13 9.74 -27.73
C LYS A 245 4.49 9.36 -29.07
N LEU A 246 4.12 10.40 -29.83
CA LEU A 246 3.57 10.32 -31.17
C LEU A 246 4.30 11.33 -32.06
N GLY A 247 4.99 10.85 -33.10
CA GLY A 247 5.71 11.74 -34.05
C GLY A 247 6.75 12.66 -33.39
N GLY A 248 7.34 12.24 -32.26
CA GLY A 248 8.28 13.05 -31.47
C GLY A 248 7.65 13.84 -30.32
N ARG A 249 6.33 14.08 -30.33
CA ARG A 249 5.61 14.82 -29.30
C ARG A 249 5.22 13.92 -28.13
N VAL A 250 5.41 14.39 -26.90
CA VAL A 250 4.88 13.77 -25.67
C VAL A 250 3.36 13.91 -25.65
N LEU A 251 2.65 12.80 -25.38
CA LEU A 251 1.20 12.85 -25.15
C LEU A 251 0.90 13.41 -23.76
N THR A 252 -0.24 14.09 -23.61
CA THR A 252 -0.70 14.67 -22.35
C THR A 252 -2.11 14.17 -22.00
N ARG A 253 -2.65 14.59 -20.85
CA ARG A 253 -4.04 14.28 -20.47
C ARG A 253 -5.06 14.79 -21.51
N GLU A 254 -4.72 15.83 -22.28
CA GLU A 254 -5.55 16.37 -23.36
C GLU A 254 -5.65 15.42 -24.56
N ASP A 255 -4.62 14.59 -24.78
CA ASP A 255 -4.62 13.49 -25.75
C ASP A 255 -5.32 12.22 -25.22
N GLY A 256 -5.96 12.28 -24.05
CA GLY A 256 -6.54 11.12 -23.37
C GLY A 256 -5.51 10.23 -22.65
N LEU A 257 -4.28 10.73 -22.39
CA LEU A 257 -3.28 9.97 -21.65
C LEU A 257 -3.70 9.77 -20.18
N HIS A 258 -3.74 8.51 -19.76
CA HIS A 258 -3.87 8.07 -18.38
C HIS A 258 -2.54 7.48 -17.89
N SER A 259 -1.98 8.06 -16.83
CA SER A 259 -0.72 7.64 -16.19
C SER A 259 -1.03 7.15 -14.77
N THR A 260 -0.51 6.00 -14.36
CA THR A 260 -0.62 5.53 -12.98
C THR A 260 0.40 6.23 -12.08
N ASP A 261 0.13 6.23 -10.78
CA ASP A 261 1.17 6.42 -9.77
C ASP A 261 2.23 5.30 -9.87
N ILE A 262 3.36 5.51 -9.19
CA ILE A 262 4.38 4.47 -9.03
C ILE A 262 3.87 3.48 -7.98
N LEU A 263 3.81 2.20 -8.34
CA LEU A 263 3.31 1.13 -7.47
C LEU A 263 4.45 0.18 -7.08
N PRO A 264 4.48 -0.33 -5.84
CA PRO A 264 5.48 -1.29 -5.40
C PRO A 264 5.22 -2.69 -5.97
N ASN A 265 6.30 -3.43 -6.21
CA ASN A 265 6.31 -4.86 -6.48
C ASN A 265 6.64 -5.66 -5.20
N GLY A 266 6.27 -6.93 -5.17
CA GLY A 266 6.54 -7.83 -4.02
C GLY A 266 8.02 -8.19 -3.82
N ASP A 267 8.90 -7.78 -4.72
CA ASP A 267 10.35 -8.03 -4.70
C ASP A 267 11.18 -6.81 -4.26
N GLY A 268 10.53 -5.70 -3.90
CA GLY A 268 11.18 -4.43 -3.54
C GLY A 268 11.51 -3.50 -4.71
N THR A 269 11.09 -3.85 -5.93
CA THR A 269 11.16 -2.94 -7.09
C THR A 269 9.83 -2.20 -7.30
N PHE A 270 9.75 -1.35 -8.33
CA PHE A 270 8.57 -0.56 -8.66
C PHE A 270 8.08 -0.77 -10.09
N GLN A 271 6.83 -0.40 -10.33
CA GLN A 271 6.18 -0.38 -11.63
C GLN A 271 5.42 0.93 -11.87
N LYS A 272 5.30 1.33 -13.14
CA LYS A 272 4.46 2.46 -13.60
C LYS A 272 3.90 2.15 -14.98
N THR A 273 2.63 2.49 -15.21
CA THR A 273 1.96 2.31 -16.51
C THR A 273 1.42 3.63 -17.03
N GLU A 274 1.66 3.90 -18.31
CA GLU A 274 0.95 4.91 -19.08
C GLU A 274 0.09 4.26 -20.15
N SER A 275 -1.03 4.88 -20.49
CA SER A 275 -1.96 4.35 -21.47
C SER A 275 -2.80 5.41 -22.17
N VAL A 276 -3.15 5.17 -23.43
CA VAL A 276 -4.01 6.03 -24.25
C VAL A 276 -4.95 5.17 -25.10
N GLU A 277 -6.20 5.61 -25.25
CA GLU A 277 -7.17 4.96 -26.13
C GLU A 277 -7.03 5.52 -27.56
N ILE A 278 -6.85 4.63 -28.53
CA ILE A 278 -6.63 4.96 -29.95
C ILE A 278 -7.56 4.16 -30.87
N PRO A 279 -7.98 4.68 -32.04
CA PRO A 279 -8.77 3.93 -33.00
C PRO A 279 -8.02 2.70 -33.52
N LYS A 280 -8.73 1.58 -33.78
CA LYS A 280 -8.13 0.38 -34.40
C LYS A 280 -7.63 0.62 -35.84
N SER A 281 -8.13 1.66 -36.49
CA SER A 281 -7.65 2.12 -37.80
C SER A 281 -6.41 3.01 -37.73
N ASP A 282 -5.95 3.36 -36.54
CA ASP A 282 -4.76 4.19 -36.37
C ASP A 282 -3.50 3.40 -36.77
N ASN A 283 -2.68 4.03 -37.61
CA ASN A 283 -1.44 3.47 -38.15
C ASN A 283 -0.25 4.39 -37.83
N SER A 284 -0.40 5.30 -36.86
CA SER A 284 0.64 6.26 -36.48
C SER A 284 1.77 5.59 -35.69
N ASP A 285 2.97 6.18 -35.75
CA ASP A 285 4.15 5.66 -35.07
C ASP A 285 4.19 6.10 -33.60
N TYR A 286 3.32 5.49 -32.79
CA TYR A 286 3.37 5.59 -31.33
C TYR A 286 4.57 4.82 -30.77
N TYR A 287 5.24 5.39 -29.78
CA TYR A 287 6.31 4.73 -29.06
C TYR A 287 6.36 5.12 -27.58
N CYS A 288 6.86 4.21 -26.78
CA CYS A 288 7.13 4.43 -25.36
C CYS A 288 8.61 4.79 -25.19
N GLU A 289 8.89 5.84 -24.42
CA GLU A 289 10.24 6.20 -24.00
C GLU A 289 10.35 6.12 -22.47
N LEU A 290 11.38 5.42 -22.00
CA LEU A 290 11.67 5.19 -20.60
C LEU A 290 13.08 5.70 -20.29
N SER A 291 13.19 6.57 -19.29
CA SER A 291 14.44 7.09 -18.75
C SER A 291 14.50 6.82 -17.25
N HIS A 292 15.47 6.03 -16.81
CA HIS A 292 15.71 5.69 -15.41
C HIS A 292 17.09 6.21 -14.98
N THR A 293 17.11 7.44 -14.45
CA THR A 293 18.30 8.24 -14.13
C THR A 293 19.31 7.50 -13.26
N PRO A 294 18.94 6.84 -12.13
CA PRO A 294 19.89 6.13 -11.28
C PRO A 294 20.72 5.07 -12.00
N SER A 295 20.11 4.35 -12.97
CA SER A 295 20.81 3.31 -13.73
C SER A 295 21.45 3.79 -15.04
N SER A 296 21.40 5.10 -15.33
CA SER A 296 21.73 5.70 -16.63
C SER A 296 21.04 5.03 -17.83
N LEU A 297 19.86 4.43 -17.61
CA LEU A 297 19.15 3.65 -18.64
C LEU A 297 18.18 4.54 -19.42
N ARG A 298 18.24 4.46 -20.75
CA ARG A 298 17.23 5.01 -21.65
C ARG A 298 16.81 3.93 -22.65
N VAL A 299 15.52 3.64 -22.73
CA VAL A 299 14.94 2.62 -23.63
C VAL A 299 13.80 3.26 -24.42
N VAL A 300 13.79 3.00 -25.73
CA VAL A 300 12.68 3.39 -26.62
C VAL A 300 12.13 2.11 -27.25
N LYS A 301 10.80 1.92 -27.18
CA LYS A 301 10.10 0.82 -27.86
C LYS A 301 8.91 1.35 -28.63
N PHE A 302 8.90 1.08 -29.93
CA PHE A 302 7.77 1.39 -30.80
C PHE A 302 6.64 0.36 -30.59
N TRP A 303 5.40 0.80 -30.73
CA TRP A 303 4.28 -0.11 -30.87
C TRP A 303 4.40 -0.86 -32.21
N ASP A 304 4.25 -2.18 -32.18
CA ASP A 304 4.46 -3.07 -33.32
C ASP A 304 3.26 -3.16 -34.28
N LYS A 305 2.25 -2.32 -34.06
CA LYS A 305 1.01 -2.21 -34.85
C LYS A 305 0.17 -3.49 -34.91
N LYS A 306 0.39 -4.43 -34.00
CA LYS A 306 -0.43 -5.64 -33.90
C LYS A 306 -1.71 -5.36 -33.12
N ALA A 307 -2.81 -5.96 -33.58
CA ALA A 307 -4.05 -6.05 -32.85
C ALA A 307 -3.87 -6.90 -31.57
N PRO A 308 -4.70 -6.70 -30.52
CA PRO A 308 -4.63 -7.52 -29.31
C PRO A 308 -4.85 -9.01 -29.65
N ASP A 309 -3.95 -9.86 -29.16
CA ASP A 309 -3.86 -11.26 -29.58
C ASP A 309 -4.92 -12.12 -28.87
N ASN A 310 -6.11 -12.17 -29.45
CA ASN A 310 -7.23 -12.96 -28.97
C ASN A 310 -7.12 -14.47 -29.31
N THR A 311 -6.07 -14.90 -30.02
CA THR A 311 -6.01 -16.26 -30.59
C THR A 311 -5.85 -17.35 -29.53
N THR A 312 -5.06 -17.10 -28.50
CA THR A 312 -4.79 -18.04 -27.39
C THR A 312 -6.06 -18.36 -26.59
N THR A 313 -6.89 -17.36 -26.30
CA THR A 313 -8.15 -17.54 -25.56
C THR A 313 -9.17 -18.35 -26.35
N ILE A 314 -9.30 -18.11 -27.65
CA ILE A 314 -10.25 -18.81 -28.52
C ILE A 314 -9.83 -20.27 -28.74
N LEU A 315 -8.52 -20.53 -28.94
CA LEU A 315 -7.99 -21.89 -29.10
C LEU A 315 -8.23 -22.76 -27.86
N LEU A 316 -8.06 -22.21 -26.65
CA LEU A 316 -8.34 -22.92 -25.40
C LEU A 316 -9.84 -23.12 -25.17
N ALA A 317 -10.66 -22.08 -25.39
CA ALA A 317 -12.10 -22.13 -25.13
C ALA A 317 -12.87 -23.05 -26.09
N VAL A 318 -12.44 -23.17 -27.36
CA VAL A 318 -13.12 -24.00 -28.38
C VAL A 318 -12.42 -25.34 -28.59
N GLY A 319 -11.08 -25.41 -28.50
CA GLY A 319 -10.33 -26.64 -28.73
C GLY A 319 -10.57 -27.71 -27.67
N ILE A 320 -10.59 -27.35 -26.39
CA ILE A 320 -10.73 -28.31 -25.28
C ILE A 320 -12.10 -29.01 -25.30
N PRO A 321 -13.25 -28.31 -25.41
CA PRO A 321 -14.56 -28.99 -25.46
C PRO A 321 -14.70 -29.94 -26.65
N VAL A 322 -14.20 -29.56 -27.83
CA VAL A 322 -14.30 -30.39 -29.05
C VAL A 322 -13.50 -31.69 -28.90
N VAL A 323 -12.27 -31.62 -28.37
CA VAL A 323 -11.45 -32.82 -28.13
C VAL A 323 -12.11 -33.74 -27.09
N VAL A 324 -12.67 -33.18 -26.01
CA VAL A 324 -13.38 -33.96 -24.97
C VAL A 324 -14.62 -34.67 -25.55
N VAL A 325 -15.43 -33.97 -26.37
CA VAL A 325 -16.60 -34.58 -27.04
C VAL A 325 -16.19 -35.72 -27.98
N ILE A 326 -15.12 -35.55 -28.76
CA ILE A 326 -14.61 -36.60 -29.66
C ILE A 326 -14.13 -37.83 -28.86
N LEU A 327 -13.40 -37.63 -27.75
CA LEU A 327 -12.93 -38.72 -26.90
C LEU A 327 -14.09 -39.48 -26.23
N ILE A 328 -15.08 -38.77 -25.69
CA ILE A 328 -16.28 -39.37 -25.07
C ILE A 328 -17.11 -40.12 -26.12
N GLY A 329 -17.32 -39.53 -27.31
CA GLY A 329 -18.02 -40.16 -28.42
C GLY A 329 -17.31 -41.43 -28.92
N GLY A 330 -15.99 -41.40 -29.05
CA GLY A 330 -15.17 -42.56 -29.40
C GLY A 330 -15.26 -43.68 -28.36
N LEU A 331 -15.20 -43.34 -27.07
CA LEU A 331 -15.40 -44.28 -25.96
C LEU A 331 -16.80 -44.91 -25.97
N LEU A 332 -17.85 -44.12 -26.18
CA LEU A 332 -19.23 -44.63 -26.30
C LEU A 332 -19.37 -45.61 -27.47
N ILE A 333 -18.82 -45.30 -28.64
CA ILE A 333 -18.85 -46.20 -29.81
C ILE A 333 -18.10 -47.51 -29.53
N LEU A 334 -16.96 -47.45 -28.84
CA LEU A 334 -16.20 -48.64 -28.42
C LEU A 334 -16.97 -49.49 -27.40
N VAL A 335 -17.61 -48.86 -26.40
CA VAL A 335 -18.45 -49.55 -25.40
C VAL A 335 -19.65 -50.21 -26.07
N ILE A 336 -20.36 -49.51 -26.96
CA ILE A 336 -21.50 -50.07 -27.72
C ILE A 336 -21.05 -51.28 -28.55
N LYS A 337 -19.95 -51.17 -29.31
CA LYS A 337 -19.39 -52.32 -30.05
C LYS A 337 -19.04 -53.50 -29.13
N LYS A 338 -18.51 -53.25 -27.94
CA LYS A 338 -18.14 -54.29 -26.98
C LYS A 338 -19.35 -54.94 -26.31
N PHE A 339 -20.44 -54.19 -26.08
CA PHE A 339 -21.66 -54.68 -25.44
C PHE A 339 -22.60 -55.41 -26.42
N CYS A 340 -22.71 -54.94 -27.67
CA CYS A 340 -23.54 -55.57 -28.70
C CYS A 340 -22.99 -56.90 -29.25
N ILE A 341 -21.73 -57.24 -28.98
CA ILE A 341 -21.10 -58.51 -29.41
C ILE A 341 -21.20 -59.57 -28.30
N GLY A 342 -21.65 -59.23 -27.09
CA GLY A 342 -21.55 -60.10 -25.91
C GLY A 342 -22.79 -60.18 -25.04
N LYS A 343 -23.84 -60.90 -25.49
CA LYS A 343 -24.57 -61.86 -24.63
C LYS A 343 -25.48 -62.84 -25.42
N PRO A 344 -25.49 -64.14 -25.06
CA PRO A 344 -26.36 -65.14 -25.66
C PRO A 344 -27.79 -65.12 -25.10
N LYS A 345 -28.65 -65.93 -25.73
CA LYS A 345 -30.10 -66.02 -25.51
C LYS A 345 -30.52 -66.78 -24.24
N ASP A 346 -31.66 -66.34 -23.71
CA ASP A 346 -32.77 -67.07 -23.06
C ASP A 346 -32.50 -68.02 -21.87
N THR A 347 -33.18 -67.76 -20.75
CA THR A 347 -34.21 -68.66 -20.17
C THR A 347 -35.05 -67.89 -19.14
N ALA A 348 -36.37 -68.09 -19.14
CA ALA A 348 -37.33 -67.43 -18.25
C ALA A 348 -37.76 -68.31 -17.05
N VAL A 349 -38.40 -67.71 -16.03
CA VAL A 349 -39.46 -68.31 -15.15
C VAL A 349 -40.05 -67.25 -14.18
N SER A 350 -41.37 -67.32 -13.94
CA SER A 350 -42.23 -66.40 -13.14
C SER A 350 -42.58 -66.98 -11.73
N ILE A 351 -43.44 -66.45 -10.83
CA ILE A 351 -44.63 -65.55 -10.87
C ILE A 351 -44.82 -64.83 -9.50
N SER A 352 -45.37 -63.61 -9.46
CA SER A 352 -46.06 -62.92 -8.31
C SER A 352 -45.22 -62.52 -7.06
N GLY A 353 -45.64 -61.54 -6.23
CA GLY A 353 -46.87 -60.72 -6.24
C GLY A 353 -46.87 -59.56 -5.21
N SER A 354 -48.06 -58.98 -4.97
CA SER A 354 -48.43 -57.88 -4.02
C SER A 354 -47.79 -57.93 -2.61
N ASP A 355 -47.75 -56.86 -1.79
CA ASP A 355 -48.78 -55.81 -1.63
C ASP A 355 -48.31 -54.48 -0.95
N LYS A 356 -49.26 -53.56 -0.69
CA LYS A 356 -49.10 -52.20 -0.12
C LYS A 356 -49.02 -52.11 1.42
N GLY A 357 -48.49 -50.99 1.93
CA GLY A 357 -48.75 -50.42 3.28
C GLY A 357 -47.53 -49.66 3.83
N LEU A 358 -47.51 -48.38 4.29
CA LEU A 358 -48.45 -47.41 4.90
C LEU A 358 -48.27 -47.27 6.44
N LEU A 359 -48.08 -46.02 6.92
CA LEU A 359 -48.01 -45.54 8.33
C LEU A 359 -46.74 -45.96 9.14
N LYS A 360 -46.26 -45.26 10.19
CA LYS A 360 -46.76 -44.04 10.88
C LYS A 360 -45.65 -43.20 11.55
N ASP A 361 -46.03 -41.98 11.93
CA ASP A 361 -45.39 -40.99 12.82
C ASP A 361 -44.76 -41.51 14.13
N LYS A 362 -43.83 -40.73 14.69
CA LYS A 362 -43.84 -40.09 16.05
C LYS A 362 -42.42 -39.89 16.61
N ASP A 363 -42.07 -38.91 17.45
CA ASP A 363 -42.60 -37.61 17.95
C ASP A 363 -41.66 -37.23 19.15
N LYS A 364 -41.65 -35.96 19.61
CA LYS A 364 -41.19 -35.52 20.97
C LYS A 364 -39.71 -35.69 21.37
N ASP A 365 -39.14 -35.01 22.37
CA ASP A 365 -39.43 -33.76 23.14
C ASP A 365 -38.05 -33.32 23.71
N SER A 366 -37.59 -32.06 23.71
CA SER A 366 -37.97 -30.88 24.53
C SER A 366 -37.48 -30.88 26.01
N GLY A 367 -37.04 -29.70 26.49
CA GLY A 367 -36.70 -29.40 27.90
C GLY A 367 -35.22 -29.09 28.20
N SER A 368 -34.83 -28.18 29.10
CA SER A 368 -35.19 -26.75 29.36
C SER A 368 -34.45 -26.26 30.63
N GLN A 369 -33.83 -25.07 30.59
CA GLN A 369 -33.46 -24.21 31.75
C GLN A 369 -32.48 -24.81 32.80
N ASP A 370 -31.83 -24.06 33.71
CA ASP A 370 -32.17 -22.75 34.32
C ASP A 370 -30.93 -21.86 34.62
N SER A 371 -31.12 -20.84 35.47
CA SER A 371 -30.40 -19.58 35.57
C SER A 371 -29.54 -19.40 36.85
N GLY A 372 -28.75 -18.33 36.91
CA GLY A 372 -28.01 -17.92 38.11
C GLY A 372 -27.49 -16.48 38.01
N LEU A 373 -27.76 -15.65 39.02
CA LEU A 373 -27.41 -14.22 39.11
C LEU A 373 -26.56 -13.96 40.36
N SER A 374 -25.51 -13.13 40.27
CA SER A 374 -24.88 -12.55 41.46
C SER A 374 -24.37 -11.13 41.19
N SER A 375 -24.59 -10.24 42.16
CA SER A 375 -24.19 -8.84 42.16
C SER A 375 -23.00 -8.61 43.09
N GLN A 376 -22.01 -7.84 42.67
CA GLN A 376 -21.07 -7.18 43.58
C GLN A 376 -20.79 -5.75 43.13
N SER A 377 -20.75 -4.84 44.10
CA SER A 377 -20.34 -3.44 43.93
C SER A 377 -18.83 -3.29 44.18
N SER A 378 -18.13 -2.54 43.34
CA SER A 378 -16.76 -2.11 43.62
C SER A 378 -16.59 -0.60 43.36
N LYS A 379 -15.75 -0.02 44.21
CA LYS A 379 -15.54 1.42 44.45
C LYS A 379 -15.04 2.18 43.22
N SER A 380 -15.30 3.48 43.21
CA SER A 380 -14.62 4.46 42.36
C SER A 380 -13.10 4.39 42.54
N ASN A 381 -12.37 4.06 41.48
CA ASN A 381 -10.94 4.34 41.37
C ASN A 381 -10.77 5.69 40.68
N GLU A 382 -9.91 6.55 41.22
CA GLU A 382 -9.38 7.70 40.46
C GLU A 382 -8.46 7.16 39.36
N GLU A 383 -8.82 7.37 38.09
CA GLU A 383 -7.97 7.01 36.95
C GLU A 383 -6.74 7.93 36.91
N LYS A 384 -5.61 7.44 37.42
CA LYS A 384 -4.29 8.05 37.17
C LYS A 384 -3.83 7.69 35.76
N GLU A 385 -4.30 8.48 34.80
CA GLU A 385 -3.90 8.41 33.39
C GLU A 385 -2.42 8.84 33.24
N CYS A 386 -1.64 8.13 32.42
CA CYS A 386 -0.18 8.31 32.35
C CYS A 386 0.24 9.75 32.00
N GLU A 387 1.27 10.27 32.67
CA GLU A 387 1.92 11.52 32.29
C GLU A 387 2.48 11.45 30.86
N VAL A 388 2.38 12.57 30.15
CA VAL A 388 2.87 12.67 28.77
C VAL A 388 4.39 12.83 28.78
N LYS A 389 5.09 11.70 28.81
CA LYS A 389 6.55 11.63 28.67
C LYS A 389 6.96 11.59 27.19
N LEU A 390 8.05 12.31 26.88
CA LEU A 390 8.53 12.56 25.52
C LEU A 390 8.91 11.25 24.83
N CYS A 391 8.33 10.97 23.66
CA CYS A 391 8.45 9.68 22.99
C CYS A 391 9.26 9.76 21.68
N ASP A 392 10.58 9.83 21.80
CA ASP A 392 11.49 9.77 20.66
C ASP A 392 11.30 8.45 19.84
N PRO A 393 11.08 8.54 18.51
CA PRO A 393 11.06 7.36 17.63
C PRO A 393 12.43 6.71 17.37
N ASN A 394 13.55 7.35 17.71
CA ASN A 394 14.93 6.92 17.44
C ASN A 394 15.88 6.82 18.66
N SER A 395 15.65 7.51 19.79
CA SER A 395 16.45 7.34 21.02
C SER A 395 15.66 7.43 22.33
N CYS A 396 15.51 6.32 23.05
CA CYS A 396 14.85 6.33 24.35
C CYS A 396 15.63 7.13 25.39
N GLU A 397 15.00 8.16 25.96
CA GLU A 397 15.25 8.59 27.34
C GLU A 397 13.90 8.86 28.05
N VAL A 398 13.81 8.44 29.31
CA VAL A 398 12.68 8.60 30.26
C VAL A 398 11.44 7.69 30.10
N ASP A 399 11.61 6.44 30.54
CA ASP A 399 10.77 5.76 31.54
C ASP A 399 9.26 6.00 31.57
N CYS A 400 8.51 5.11 30.92
CA CYS A 400 7.10 4.86 31.23
C CYS A 400 6.95 4.11 32.57
N GLU A 401 7.21 4.77 33.69
CA GLU A 401 6.71 4.30 35.00
C GLU A 401 5.17 4.40 35.02
N ALA A 402 4.53 3.23 35.04
CA ALA A 402 3.17 3.08 35.51
C ALA A 402 3.15 3.09 37.06
N PRO A 403 2.03 3.47 37.71
CA PRO A 403 1.92 3.55 39.18
C PRO A 403 2.02 2.20 39.90
#